data_AF-A0A9C8G6Z7-F1
#
_entry.id   AF-A0A9C8G6Z7-F1
#
_cell.length_a   1.000
_cell.length_b   1.000
_cell.length_c   1.000
_cell.angle_alpha   90.00
_cell.angle_beta   90.00
_cell.angle_gamma   90.00
#
_symmetry.space_group_name_H-M   'P 1'
#
loop_
_entity.id
_entity.type
_entity.pdbx_description
1 polymer ?
#
loop_
_entity_poly.entity_id
_entity_poly.type
_entity_poly.pdbx_seq_one_letter_code
_entity_poly.pdbx_strand_id
1 'polypeptide(L)'
;MGQNPGSLGCYVGTVGQRAEAFARCQHNPLFVGAAEYGPLELRGLEAAPYFDFRTISSAEVQRIGDRYYALYEGVRGPGPGDPGDTQFGLGLARSLTAQIDGPWEVYPGNPLLAPLPGNVGLGHADLVVLDGQTVLYTSLDGVRRSRLALVWQ
;
A
#
# COMPACT_ATOMS: atom_id res chain seq x y z
N MET A 1 0.02 8.46 -12.37
CA MET A 1 -0.10 7.50 -11.26
C MET A 1 0.98 6.43 -11.45
N GLY A 2 1.88 6.13 -10.52
CA GLY A 2 2.47 6.99 -9.47
C GLY A 2 3.71 7.72 -10.01
N GLN A 3 4.00 8.89 -9.46
CA GLN A 3 5.23 9.66 -9.63
C GLN A 3 5.51 10.32 -8.29
N ASN A 4 6.79 10.45 -7.93
CA ASN A 4 7.19 10.86 -6.60
C ASN A 4 6.67 12.28 -6.26
N PRO A 5 5.87 12.47 -5.19
CA PRO A 5 5.47 11.49 -4.18
C PRO A 5 4.36 10.52 -4.63
N GLY A 6 4.52 9.24 -4.29
CA GLY A 6 3.57 8.16 -4.58
C GLY A 6 2.17 8.48 -4.05
N SER A 7 1.13 7.98 -4.73
CA SER A 7 -0.26 8.20 -4.31
C SER A 7 -1.19 7.12 -4.85
N LEU A 8 -2.25 6.82 -4.09
CA LEU A 8 -3.34 5.95 -4.57
C LEU A 8 -4.44 6.80 -5.20
N GLY A 9 -4.59 6.71 -6.52
CA GLY A 9 -5.65 7.37 -7.26
C GLY A 9 -6.97 6.60 -7.22
N CYS A 10 -8.09 7.27 -7.50
CA CYS A 10 -9.42 6.69 -7.51
C CYS A 10 -10.28 7.23 -8.66
N TYR A 11 -10.90 6.30 -9.38
CA TYR A 11 -11.93 6.52 -10.38
C TYR A 11 -13.11 5.58 -10.08
N VAL A 12 -14.33 6.06 -10.25
CA VAL A 12 -15.58 5.35 -9.93
C VAL A 12 -16.50 5.31 -11.15
N GLY A 13 -17.20 4.20 -11.31
CA GLY A 13 -18.17 3.97 -12.37
C GLY A 13 -19.14 2.86 -12.00
N THR A 14 -20.20 2.72 -12.78
CA THR A 14 -21.17 1.64 -12.61
C THR A 14 -20.59 0.33 -13.17
N VAL A 15 -20.95 -0.81 -12.58
CA VAL A 15 -20.58 -2.13 -13.12
C VAL A 15 -21.05 -2.26 -14.57
N GLY A 16 -20.14 -2.64 -15.47
CA GLY A 16 -20.40 -2.77 -16.92
C GLY A 16 -20.27 -1.47 -17.72
N GLN A 17 -20.06 -0.33 -17.07
CA GLN A 17 -19.75 0.93 -17.74
C GLN A 17 -18.35 0.87 -18.36
N ARG A 18 -18.17 1.54 -19.51
CA ARG A 18 -16.83 1.65 -20.13
C ARG A 18 -15.90 2.49 -19.26
N ALA A 19 -14.63 2.10 -19.20
CA ALA A 19 -13.62 2.76 -18.37
C ALA A 19 -13.45 4.25 -18.71
N GLU A 20 -13.63 4.66 -19.97
CA GLU A 20 -13.50 6.07 -20.36
C GLU A 20 -14.60 6.96 -19.74
N ALA A 21 -15.68 6.36 -19.27
CA ALA A 21 -16.78 7.07 -18.63
C ALA A 21 -16.67 7.05 -17.10
N PHE A 22 -15.62 6.45 -16.52
CA PHE A 22 -15.39 6.53 -15.09
C PHE A 22 -15.09 7.97 -14.69
N ALA A 23 -15.71 8.41 -13.60
CA ALA A 23 -15.46 9.72 -13.03
C ALA A 23 -14.34 9.63 -12.00
N ARG A 24 -13.53 10.69 -11.89
CA ARG A 24 -12.60 10.83 -10.77
C ARG A 24 -13.38 10.85 -9.44
N CYS A 25 -12.88 10.14 -8.44
CA CYS A 25 -13.48 10.11 -7.10
C CYS A 25 -13.51 11.49 -6.44
N GLN A 26 -14.44 11.68 -5.49
CA GLN A 26 -14.59 12.95 -4.76
C GLN A 26 -13.31 13.32 -4.02
N HIS A 27 -12.73 12.35 -3.30
CA HIS A 27 -11.36 12.44 -2.79
C HIS A 27 -10.42 11.74 -3.77
N ASN A 28 -9.47 12.49 -4.33
CA ASN A 28 -8.45 11.91 -5.20
C ASN A 28 -7.19 12.81 -5.23
N PRO A 29 -5.99 12.32 -4.85
CA PRO A 29 -5.71 10.93 -4.43
C PRO A 29 -6.44 10.56 -3.13
N LEU A 30 -6.67 9.27 -2.92
CA LEU A 30 -7.23 8.76 -1.66
C LEU A 30 -6.25 9.02 -0.51
N PHE A 31 -4.97 8.78 -0.76
CA PHE A 31 -3.86 9.14 0.12
C PHE A 31 -2.58 9.32 -0.70
N VAL A 32 -1.63 10.02 -0.11
CA VAL A 32 -0.28 10.29 -0.65
C VAL A 32 0.73 9.64 0.28
N GLY A 33 1.79 9.07 -0.28
CA GLY A 33 2.91 8.53 0.46
C GLY A 33 3.84 9.62 0.98
N ALA A 34 5.06 9.21 1.33
CA ALA A 34 6.10 10.12 1.79
C ALA A 34 6.39 11.23 0.78
N ALA A 35 6.66 12.44 1.30
CA ALA A 35 6.89 13.63 0.47
C ALA A 35 8.30 13.68 -0.17
N GLU A 36 9.25 12.95 0.40
CA GLU A 36 10.65 12.92 -0.04
C GLU A 36 11.23 11.51 0.09
N TYR A 37 12.35 11.28 -0.61
CA TYR A 37 13.05 9.99 -0.57
C TYR A 37 13.78 9.75 0.79
N GLY A 38 14.11 10.83 1.51
CA GLY A 38 14.92 10.79 2.73
C GLY A 38 16.41 10.50 2.49
N PRO A 39 17.24 10.42 3.54
CA PRO A 39 18.67 10.10 3.40
C PRO A 39 18.94 8.66 2.95
N LEU A 40 19.89 8.48 2.03
CA LEU A 40 20.19 7.20 1.34
C LEU A 40 20.71 6.11 2.28
N GLU A 41 21.31 6.51 3.39
CA GLU A 41 21.93 5.67 4.39
C GLU A 41 20.96 5.09 5.42
N LEU A 42 19.73 5.64 5.52
CA LEU A 42 18.74 5.17 6.49
C LEU A 42 18.32 3.73 6.22
N ARG A 43 18.19 2.96 7.31
CA ARG A 43 17.78 1.56 7.31
C ARG A 43 16.86 1.29 8.50
N GLY A 44 16.26 0.10 8.53
CA GLY A 44 15.42 -0.29 9.63
C GLY A 44 14.16 0.58 9.73
N LEU A 45 13.78 0.88 10.96
CA LEU A 45 12.67 1.76 11.28
C LEU A 45 12.93 3.22 10.91
N GLU A 46 14.20 3.64 10.80
CA GLU A 46 14.54 5.03 10.43
C GLU A 46 14.17 5.34 8.98
N ALA A 47 14.16 4.33 8.11
CA ALA A 47 13.74 4.46 6.71
C ALA A 47 12.21 4.39 6.54
N ALA A 48 11.46 3.97 7.57
CA ALA A 48 10.02 3.75 7.51
C ALA A 48 9.21 4.99 7.06
N PRO A 49 9.53 6.23 7.50
CA PRO A 49 8.80 7.42 7.07
C PRO A 49 8.87 7.73 5.56
N TYR A 50 9.74 7.04 4.82
CA TYR A 50 10.01 7.29 3.40
C TYR A 50 9.58 6.15 2.49
N PHE A 51 8.95 5.09 3.03
CA PHE A 51 8.87 3.79 2.37
C PHE A 51 8.03 3.76 1.08
N ASP A 52 7.10 4.70 0.91
CA ASP A 52 6.16 4.77 -0.21
C ASP A 52 6.33 6.06 -1.03
N PHE A 53 7.50 6.69 -0.92
CA PHE A 53 7.83 7.92 -1.65
C PHE A 53 7.72 7.79 -3.16
N ARG A 54 8.29 6.73 -3.76
CA ARG A 54 8.38 6.64 -5.23
C ARG A 54 7.06 6.22 -5.84
N THR A 55 6.46 5.16 -5.31
CA THR A 55 5.24 4.59 -5.89
C THR A 55 4.39 3.94 -4.82
N ILE A 56 3.07 4.11 -4.96
CA ILE A 56 2.04 3.32 -4.28
C ILE A 56 1.34 2.50 -5.38
N SER A 57 1.30 1.19 -5.20
CA SER A 57 0.82 0.24 -6.21
C SER A 57 0.05 -0.92 -5.58
N SER A 58 -0.55 -1.78 -6.42
CA SER A 58 -1.07 -3.10 -6.03
C SER A 58 -1.96 -3.08 -4.79
N ALA A 59 -2.88 -2.11 -4.74
CA ALA A 59 -3.75 -1.92 -3.60
C ALA A 59 -4.88 -2.97 -3.58
N GLU A 60 -5.05 -3.63 -2.43
CA GLU A 60 -6.15 -4.53 -2.11
C GLU A 60 -7.06 -3.86 -1.11
N VAL A 61 -8.35 -3.74 -1.44
CA VAL A 61 -9.32 -2.99 -0.63
C VAL A 61 -10.40 -3.90 -0.09
N GLN A 62 -10.56 -3.91 1.24
CA GLN A 62 -11.61 -4.66 1.93
C GLN A 62 -12.47 -3.74 2.77
N ARG A 63 -13.78 -4.00 2.77
CA ARG A 63 -14.71 -3.36 3.71
C ARG A 63 -14.81 -4.20 4.98
N ILE A 64 -14.46 -3.61 6.12
CA ILE A 64 -14.55 -4.26 7.43
C ILE A 64 -15.38 -3.34 8.34
N GLY A 65 -16.59 -3.77 8.69
CA GLY A 65 -17.55 -2.95 9.42
C GLY A 65 -17.99 -1.72 8.61
N ASP A 66 -17.85 -0.53 9.21
CA ASP A 66 -18.17 0.76 8.61
C ASP A 66 -16.98 1.42 7.88
N ARG A 67 -15.84 0.71 7.74
CA ARG A 67 -14.61 1.26 7.15
C ARG A 67 -14.11 0.43 5.98
N TYR A 68 -13.34 1.08 5.13
CA TYR A 68 -12.53 0.45 4.09
C TYR A 68 -11.08 0.45 4.54
N TYR A 69 -10.39 -0.65 4.31
CA TYR A 69 -8.97 -0.83 4.58
C TYR A 69 -8.29 -1.16 3.26
N ALA A 70 -7.15 -0.54 3.01
CA ALA A 70 -6.31 -0.83 1.85
C ALA A 70 -4.96 -1.34 2.33
N LEU A 71 -4.60 -2.55 1.91
CA LEU A 71 -3.21 -2.96 1.88
C LEU A 71 -2.63 -2.47 0.55
N TYR A 72 -1.41 -1.94 0.56
CA TYR A 72 -0.77 -1.42 -0.65
C TYR A 72 0.72 -1.71 -0.69
N GLU A 73 1.28 -1.82 -1.88
CA GLU A 73 2.73 -1.84 -2.05
C GLU A 73 3.25 -0.41 -2.06
N GLY A 74 4.15 -0.10 -1.13
CA GLY A 74 4.93 1.13 -1.12
C GLY A 74 6.34 0.86 -1.60
N VAL A 75 6.83 1.70 -2.50
CA VAL A 75 8.21 1.65 -3.00
C VAL A 75 8.91 2.97 -2.65
N ARG A 76 10.01 2.89 -1.92
CA ARG A 76 10.84 4.06 -1.60
C ARG A 76 11.66 4.47 -2.81
N GLY A 77 12.21 3.47 -3.50
CA GLY A 77 12.96 3.63 -4.74
C GLY A 77 14.17 2.68 -4.82
N PRO A 78 15.16 2.98 -5.68
CA PRO A 78 16.38 2.18 -5.81
C PRO A 78 17.31 2.45 -4.61
N GLY A 79 17.99 1.44 -4.09
CA GLY A 79 19.10 1.63 -3.16
C GLY A 79 20.37 2.17 -3.86
N PRO A 80 21.42 2.55 -3.11
CA PRO A 80 22.66 3.05 -3.70
C PRO A 80 23.30 2.05 -4.67
N GLY A 81 23.36 2.42 -5.96
CA GLY A 81 23.95 1.59 -7.02
C GLY A 81 23.00 0.56 -7.64
N ASP A 82 21.74 0.50 -7.21
CA ASP A 82 20.78 -0.47 -7.73
C ASP A 82 20.28 -0.06 -9.14
N PRO A 83 20.10 -1.03 -10.05
CA PRO A 83 19.66 -0.76 -11.43
C PRO A 83 18.16 -0.42 -11.53
N GLY A 84 17.43 -0.53 -10.43
CA GLY A 84 15.99 -0.34 -10.36
C GLY A 84 15.49 -0.32 -8.92
N ASP A 85 14.17 -0.32 -8.74
CA ASP A 85 13.58 -0.33 -7.41
C ASP A 85 13.93 -1.59 -6.64
N THR A 86 14.32 -1.42 -5.38
CA THR A 86 14.75 -2.50 -4.49
C THR A 86 14.26 -2.34 -3.05
N GLN A 87 13.54 -1.26 -2.75
CA GLN A 87 13.06 -0.93 -1.41
C GLN A 87 11.54 -0.94 -1.39
N PHE A 88 10.99 -2.14 -1.18
CA PHE A 88 9.56 -2.39 -1.17
C PHE A 88 9.06 -2.64 0.26
N GLY A 89 7.82 -2.27 0.52
CA GLY A 89 7.14 -2.52 1.78
C GLY A 89 5.64 -2.65 1.61
N LEU A 90 5.00 -3.31 2.57
CA LEU A 90 3.55 -3.43 2.63
C LEU A 90 2.97 -2.32 3.51
N GLY A 91 2.22 -1.40 2.94
CA GLY A 91 1.50 -0.37 3.68
C GLY A 91 0.07 -0.77 4.02
N LEU A 92 -0.48 -0.15 5.06
CA LEU A 92 -1.89 -0.16 5.42
C LEU A 92 -2.45 1.27 5.45
N ALA A 93 -3.63 1.45 4.89
CA ALA A 93 -4.42 2.68 4.98
C ALA A 93 -5.89 2.35 5.32
N ARG A 94 -6.62 3.33 5.85
CA ARG A 94 -8.03 3.20 6.24
C ARG A 94 -8.84 4.42 5.81
N SER A 95 -10.07 4.21 5.40
CA SER A 95 -11.02 5.30 5.17
C SER A 95 -11.44 5.98 6.49
N LEU A 96 -11.50 7.31 6.50
CA LEU A 96 -11.96 8.11 7.64
C LEU A 96 -13.49 8.17 7.73
N THR A 97 -14.22 7.58 6.78
CA THR A 97 -15.67 7.46 6.79
C THR A 97 -16.12 6.11 6.19
N ALA A 98 -17.43 5.90 6.10
CA ALA A 98 -18.04 4.77 5.38
C ALA A 98 -18.15 4.98 3.86
N GLN A 99 -17.49 6.00 3.31
CA GLN A 99 -17.40 6.26 1.86
C GLN A 99 -16.03 5.83 1.35
N ILE A 100 -15.99 4.93 0.37
CA ILE A 100 -14.74 4.41 -0.22
C ILE A 100 -13.96 5.51 -0.95
N ASP A 101 -14.66 6.47 -1.54
CA ASP A 101 -14.14 7.64 -2.23
C ASP A 101 -14.07 8.90 -1.35
N GLY A 102 -14.24 8.72 -0.03
CA GLY A 102 -14.03 9.75 0.99
C GLY A 102 -12.56 9.91 1.38
N PRO A 103 -12.26 10.66 2.45
CA PRO A 103 -10.88 10.83 2.93
C PRO A 103 -10.31 9.57 3.58
N TRP A 104 -8.99 9.35 3.45
CA TRP A 104 -8.26 8.22 4.02
C TRP A 104 -7.09 8.70 4.89
N GLU A 105 -6.61 7.81 5.76
CA GLU A 105 -5.38 7.97 6.53
C GLU A 105 -4.47 6.75 6.32
N VAL A 106 -3.15 7.00 6.31
CA VAL A 106 -2.14 5.93 6.32
C VAL A 106 -1.85 5.51 7.75
N TYR A 107 -1.60 4.22 7.96
CA TYR A 107 -1.26 3.70 9.29
C TYR A 107 0.13 4.21 9.72
N PRO A 108 0.26 4.84 10.90
CA PRO A 108 1.55 5.39 11.36
C PRO A 108 2.66 4.37 11.53
N GLY A 109 2.33 3.08 11.67
CA GLY A 109 3.28 1.98 11.81
C GLY A 109 3.72 1.34 10.50
N ASN A 110 3.46 1.97 9.34
CA ASN A 110 3.95 1.48 8.06
C ASN A 110 5.48 1.67 7.91
N PRO A 111 6.18 0.83 7.12
CA PRO A 111 5.66 -0.38 6.46
C PRO A 111 5.44 -1.54 7.44
N LEU A 112 4.47 -2.39 7.10
CA LEU A 112 4.17 -3.64 7.79
C LEU A 112 5.21 -4.73 7.47
N LEU A 113 5.32 -5.71 8.37
CA LEU A 113 6.04 -6.98 8.27
C LEU A 113 7.57 -6.92 8.24
N ALA A 114 8.16 -6.04 7.43
CA ALA A 114 9.61 -5.93 7.30
C ALA A 114 10.07 -4.47 7.12
N PRO A 115 11.20 -4.08 7.75
CA PRO A 115 11.78 -2.75 7.54
C PRO A 115 12.52 -2.65 6.20
N LEU A 116 12.87 -1.42 5.81
CA LEU A 116 13.68 -1.09 4.62
C LEU A 116 15.19 -1.01 4.93
N PRO A 117 16.08 -1.00 3.91
CA PRO A 117 15.85 -1.28 2.50
C PRO A 117 15.66 -2.78 2.21
N GLY A 118 15.32 -3.12 0.96
CA GLY A 118 15.19 -4.50 0.49
C GLY A 118 13.74 -4.93 0.24
N ASN A 119 13.51 -6.24 0.38
CA ASN A 119 12.19 -6.90 0.28
C ASN A 119 11.55 -6.86 -1.12
N VAL A 120 12.34 -6.97 -2.20
CA VAL A 120 11.78 -7.12 -3.55
C VAL A 120 10.70 -8.21 -3.55
N GLY A 121 9.47 -7.83 -3.88
CA GLY A 121 8.29 -8.71 -3.88
C GLY A 121 7.39 -8.63 -2.64
N LEU A 122 7.79 -7.92 -1.56
CA LEU A 122 6.92 -7.62 -0.42
C LEU A 122 6.03 -6.41 -0.73
N GLY A 123 4.72 -6.62 -0.68
CA GLY A 123 3.74 -5.68 -1.21
C GLY A 123 2.55 -6.47 -1.69
N HIS A 124 2.14 -6.27 -2.95
CA HIS A 124 1.10 -6.99 -3.72
C HIS A 124 0.33 -8.03 -2.89
N ALA A 125 -0.47 -7.52 -1.96
CA ALA A 125 -1.06 -8.33 -0.92
C ALA A 125 -2.48 -8.69 -1.31
N ASP A 126 -2.89 -9.94 -1.09
CA ASP A 126 -4.30 -10.30 -1.12
C ASP A 126 -4.78 -10.53 0.31
N LEU A 127 -5.95 -10.00 0.66
CA LEU A 127 -6.57 -10.18 1.97
C LEU A 127 -7.84 -11.02 1.82
N VAL A 128 -7.90 -12.13 2.54
CA VAL A 128 -9.08 -13.01 2.57
C VAL A 128 -9.65 -13.01 3.98
N VAL A 129 -10.91 -12.61 4.11
CA VAL A 129 -11.68 -12.72 5.35
C VAL A 129 -12.72 -13.82 5.17
N LEU A 130 -12.52 -14.94 5.86
CA LEU A 130 -13.38 -16.13 5.76
C LEU A 130 -13.46 -16.83 7.11
N ASP A 131 -14.66 -17.23 7.53
CA ASP A 131 -14.92 -18.00 8.76
C ASP A 131 -14.29 -17.39 10.03
N GLY A 132 -14.32 -16.06 10.14
CA GLY A 132 -13.74 -15.32 11.27
C GLY A 132 -12.21 -15.23 11.26
N GLN A 133 -11.54 -15.78 10.25
CA GLN A 133 -10.10 -15.64 10.04
C GLN A 133 -9.79 -14.58 8.99
N THR A 134 -8.79 -13.75 9.28
CA THR A 134 -8.19 -12.84 8.30
C THR A 134 -6.84 -13.41 7.86
N VAL A 135 -6.71 -13.73 6.57
CA VAL A 135 -5.51 -14.32 5.98
C VAL A 135 -4.92 -13.35 4.96
N LEU A 136 -3.64 -13.04 5.14
CA LEU A 136 -2.84 -12.21 4.24
C LEU A 136 -1.96 -13.09 3.35
N TYR A 137 -1.99 -12.84 2.05
CA TYR A 137 -1.09 -13.45 1.07
C TYR A 137 -0.12 -12.42 0.49
N THR A 138 1.16 -12.55 0.78
CA THR A 138 2.23 -11.70 0.22
C THR A 138 3.56 -12.48 0.20
N SER A 139 4.57 -11.98 -0.52
CA SER A 139 5.89 -12.60 -0.49
C SER A 139 6.73 -12.04 0.66
N LEU A 140 7.35 -12.91 1.45
CA LEU A 140 8.31 -12.53 2.50
C LEU A 140 9.77 -12.72 2.06
N ASP A 141 10.00 -13.57 1.06
CA ASP A 141 11.34 -13.93 0.56
C ASP A 141 11.58 -13.48 -0.89
N GLY A 142 10.61 -12.81 -1.51
CA GLY A 142 10.64 -12.38 -2.90
C GLY A 142 10.41 -13.49 -3.93
N VAL A 143 10.19 -14.74 -3.49
CA VAL A 143 10.11 -15.92 -4.37
C VAL A 143 8.78 -16.65 -4.22
N ARG A 144 8.30 -16.84 -3.00
CA ARG A 144 7.10 -17.64 -2.69
C ARG A 144 6.03 -16.78 -2.03
N ARG A 145 4.79 -16.92 -2.50
CA ARG A 145 3.65 -16.28 -1.84
C ARG A 145 3.37 -16.99 -0.52
N SER A 146 3.59 -16.29 0.58
CA SER A 146 3.33 -16.76 1.93
C SER A 146 1.84 -16.66 2.25
N ARG A 147 1.38 -17.51 3.17
CA ARG A 147 0.04 -17.44 3.77
C ARG A 147 0.19 -17.09 5.25
N LEU A 148 -0.25 -15.90 5.63
CA LEU A 148 -0.06 -15.36 6.98
C LEU A 148 -1.43 -15.19 7.65
N ALA A 149 -1.61 -15.76 8.85
CA ALA A 149 -2.79 -15.46 9.65
C ALA A 149 -2.56 -14.11 10.36
N LEU A 150 -3.46 -13.15 10.16
CA LEU A 150 -3.42 -11.89 10.91
C LEU A 150 -4.11 -12.09 12.25
N VAL A 151 -3.34 -11.89 13.32
CA VAL A 151 -3.81 -11.97 14.71
C VAL A 151 -3.76 -10.58 15.31
N TRP A 152 -4.93 -10.06 15.66
CA TRP A 152 -5.05 -8.76 16.31
C TRP A 152 -4.69 -8.89 17.79
N GLN A 153 -3.79 -8.02 18.27
CA GLN A 153 -3.42 -7.90 19.68
C GLN A 153 -3.91 -6.58 20.26
#